data_AF-A0A1I5L036-F1
#
_entry.id   AF-A0A1I5L036-F1
#
_cell.length_a   1.000
_cell.length_b   1.000
_cell.length_c   1.000
_cell.angle_alpha   90.00
_cell.angle_beta   90.00
_cell.angle_gamma   90.00
#
_symmetry.space_group_name_H-M   'P 1'
#
loop_
_entity.id
_entity.type
_entity.pdbx_description
1 polymer ?
#
loop_
_entity_poly.entity_id
_entity_poly.type
_entity_poly.pdbx_seq_one_letter_code
_entity_poly.pdbx_strand_id
1 'polypeptide(L)'
;MMNQALGISFEEVAEDFTPLVTGMIKRLRIYKNQEEFMQVGFIALWKAYERFDETKNVPFSSYAYITVKGEMQEQLRKDSVHEERYTPSDFEHTPEPPAPDTASLFLELDSLRPYLDRLTLREQDWVLEYSIHGRGIKEIAARFCVSPHTVKDWRRSALKKLRK
;
A
#
# COMPACT_ATOMS: atom_id res chain seq x y z
N MET A 1 -4.15 -2.21 30.48
CA MET A 1 -4.82 -3.40 31.07
C MET A 1 -3.76 -4.22 31.80
N MET A 2 -4.02 -4.63 33.04
CA MET A 2 -3.07 -5.42 33.84
C MET A 2 -3.15 -6.90 33.45
N ASN A 3 -2.00 -7.55 33.29
CA ASN A 3 -1.92 -8.99 33.10
C ASN A 3 -2.04 -9.67 34.47
N GLN A 4 -2.94 -10.65 34.58
CA GLN A 4 -3.25 -11.29 35.86
C GLN A 4 -2.13 -12.20 36.39
N ALA A 5 -1.22 -12.65 35.52
CA ALA A 5 -0.03 -13.37 35.94
C ALA A 5 1.01 -12.39 36.50
N LEU A 6 1.46 -11.42 35.71
CA LEU A 6 2.55 -10.52 36.13
C LEU A 6 2.15 -9.48 37.19
N GLY A 7 0.87 -9.14 37.30
CA GLY A 7 0.36 -8.19 38.30
C GLY A 7 0.78 -6.73 38.10
N ILE A 8 1.52 -6.42 37.04
CA ILE A 8 2.00 -5.07 36.67
C ILE A 8 1.40 -4.61 35.34
N SER A 9 1.48 -3.30 35.08
CA SER A 9 1.05 -2.72 33.82
C SER A 9 2.01 -3.07 32.67
N PHE A 10 1.55 -3.00 31.42
CA PHE A 10 2.46 -3.21 30.30
C PHE A 10 3.44 -2.05 30.16
N GLU A 11 3.02 -0.84 30.51
CA GLU A 11 3.85 0.35 30.47
C GLU A 11 5.12 0.16 31.32
N GLU A 12 4.98 -0.38 32.53
CA GLU A 12 6.12 -0.76 33.40
C GLU A 12 6.99 -1.85 32.75
N VAL A 13 6.38 -2.90 32.19
CA VAL A 13 7.10 -3.97 31.48
C VAL A 13 7.87 -3.42 30.28
N ALA A 14 7.28 -2.50 29.53
CA ALA A 14 7.88 -1.90 28.36
C ALA A 14 9.10 -1.05 28.74
N GLU A 15 9.02 -0.29 29.84
CA GLU A 15 10.17 0.45 30.38
C GLU A 15 11.31 -0.50 30.77
N ASP A 16 11.03 -1.53 31.58
CA ASP A 16 12.02 -2.49 32.07
C ASP A 16 12.69 -3.30 30.94
N PHE A 17 11.93 -3.63 29.90
CA PHE A 17 12.40 -4.46 28.78
C PHE A 17 12.77 -3.65 27.52
N THR A 18 12.76 -2.32 27.57
CA THR A 18 13.31 -1.49 26.49
C THR A 18 14.76 -1.87 26.12
N PRO A 19 15.66 -2.15 27.08
CA PRO A 19 17.02 -2.64 26.78
C PRO A 19 17.06 -3.97 26.02
N LEU A 20 16.05 -4.84 26.22
CA LEU A 20 15.93 -6.09 25.46
C LEU A 20 15.65 -5.79 23.98
N VAL A 21 14.65 -4.95 23.70
CA VAL A 21 14.24 -4.62 22.32
C VAL A 21 15.37 -3.89 21.58
N THR A 22 15.92 -2.83 22.20
CA THR A 22 17.05 -2.06 21.63
C THR A 22 18.32 -2.92 21.47
N GLY A 23 18.61 -3.79 22.44
CA GLY A 23 19.72 -4.73 22.36
C GLY A 23 19.54 -5.75 21.23
N MET A 24 18.30 -6.14 20.93
CA MET A 24 17.99 -7.11 19.86
C MET A 24 18.29 -6.55 18.47
N ILE A 25 18.06 -5.25 18.24
CA ILE A 25 18.46 -4.55 17.00
C ILE A 25 19.94 -4.77 16.71
N LYS A 26 20.80 -4.56 17.73
CA LYS A 26 22.25 -4.76 17.61
C LYS A 26 22.62 -6.23 17.41
N ARG A 27 22.02 -7.14 18.19
CA ARG A 27 22.32 -8.58 18.14
C ARG A 27 21.94 -9.21 16.79
N LEU A 28 20.81 -8.80 16.22
CA LEU A 28 20.33 -9.26 14.91
C LEU A 28 20.98 -8.50 13.75
N ARG A 29 21.89 -7.56 14.03
CA ARG A 29 22.59 -6.72 13.04
C ARG A 29 21.61 -5.97 12.13
N ILE A 30 20.52 -5.44 12.69
CA ILE A 30 19.52 -4.68 11.96
C ILE A 30 20.05 -3.27 11.73
N TYR A 31 20.34 -2.94 10.47
CA TYR A 31 20.94 -1.66 10.07
C TYR A 31 19.99 -0.75 9.26
N LYS A 32 18.90 -1.31 8.69
CA LYS A 32 17.82 -0.56 8.03
C LYS A 32 16.55 -0.61 8.88
N ASN A 33 15.63 0.32 8.65
CA ASN A 33 14.28 0.34 9.24
C ASN A 33 14.26 0.11 10.76
N GLN A 34 15.26 0.64 11.49
CA GLN A 34 15.40 0.34 12.92
C GLN A 34 14.17 0.73 13.74
N GLU A 35 13.50 1.83 13.39
CA GLU A 35 12.25 2.25 14.05
C GLU A 35 11.12 1.23 13.88
N GLU A 36 10.98 0.65 12.69
CA GLU A 36 10.00 -0.41 12.42
C GLU A 36 10.32 -1.67 13.23
N PHE A 37 11.59 -2.08 13.24
CA PHE A 37 12.01 -3.23 14.06
C PHE A 37 11.86 -2.99 15.56
N MET A 38 12.03 -1.75 16.03
CA MET A 38 11.72 -1.36 17.40
C MET A 38 10.23 -1.58 17.70
N GLN A 39 9.34 -1.16 16.80
CA GLN A 39 7.90 -1.41 16.93
C GLN A 39 7.58 -2.90 16.94
N VAL A 40 8.14 -3.68 16.02
CA VAL A 40 7.99 -5.14 15.98
C VAL A 40 8.42 -5.77 17.30
N GLY A 41 9.54 -5.34 17.85
CA GLY A 41 10.03 -5.81 19.15
C GLY A 41 9.09 -5.49 20.30
N PHE A 42 8.53 -4.27 20.37
CA PHE A 42 7.55 -3.91 21.39
C PHE A 42 6.20 -4.62 21.23
N ILE A 43 5.73 -4.83 20.00
CA ILE A 43 4.54 -5.64 19.72
C ILE A 43 4.77 -7.09 20.16
N ALA A 44 5.96 -7.65 19.90
CA ALA A 44 6.33 -8.98 20.35
C ALA A 44 6.39 -9.07 21.88
N LEU A 45 6.90 -8.04 22.55
CA LEU A 45 6.90 -7.93 24.01
C LEU A 45 5.47 -7.86 24.56
N TRP A 46 4.57 -7.10 23.92
CA TRP A 46 3.15 -7.06 24.26
C TRP A 46 2.50 -8.44 24.12
N LYS A 47 2.74 -9.16 23.01
CA LYS A 47 2.25 -10.53 22.83
C LYS A 47 2.79 -11.48 23.91
N ALA A 48 4.07 -11.32 24.30
CA ALA A 48 4.66 -12.10 25.38
C ALA A 48 3.97 -11.81 26.71
N TYR A 49 3.72 -10.53 27.00
CA TYR A 49 2.99 -10.08 28.17
C TYR A 49 1.57 -10.65 28.22
N GLU A 50 0.79 -10.58 27.14
CA GLU A 50 -0.59 -11.10 27.11
C GLU A 50 -0.67 -12.62 27.28
N ARG A 51 0.31 -13.35 26.73
CA ARG A 51 0.29 -14.82 26.67
C ARG A 51 1.13 -15.49 27.75
N PHE A 52 1.73 -14.72 28.64
CA PHE A 52 2.55 -15.26 29.71
C PHE A 52 1.70 -16.09 30.66
N ASP A 53 2.23 -17.25 31.04
CA ASP A 53 1.55 -18.24 31.85
C ASP A 53 2.54 -18.79 32.88
N GLU A 54 2.32 -18.42 34.13
CA GLU A 54 3.19 -18.78 35.27
C GLU A 54 3.22 -20.29 35.52
N THR A 55 2.17 -21.02 35.12
CA THR A 55 2.09 -22.47 35.32
C THR A 55 3.15 -23.24 34.52
N LYS A 56 3.72 -22.60 33.48
CA LYS A 56 4.77 -23.18 32.63
C LYS A 56 6.16 -23.14 33.27
N ASN A 57 6.31 -22.55 34.46
CA ASN A 57 7.56 -22.51 35.24
C ASN A 57 8.77 -21.97 34.45
N VAL A 58 8.53 -20.98 33.58
CA VAL A 58 9.57 -20.27 32.82
C VAL A 58 9.53 -18.79 33.24
N PRO A 59 10.68 -18.16 33.57
CA PRO A 59 10.71 -16.75 33.87
C PRO A 59 10.20 -15.90 32.68
N PHE A 60 9.41 -14.87 32.96
CA PHE A 60 8.92 -13.97 31.93
C PHE A 60 10.05 -13.39 31.08
N SER A 61 11.20 -13.07 31.68
CA SER A 61 12.36 -12.54 30.95
C SER A 61 12.87 -13.50 29.87
N SER A 62 12.91 -14.80 30.14
CA SER A 62 13.26 -15.82 29.16
C SER A 62 12.20 -15.95 28.06
N TYR A 63 10.93 -15.93 28.45
CA TYR A 63 9.82 -16.01 27.50
C TYR A 63 9.75 -14.79 26.57
N ALA A 64 9.88 -13.59 27.12
CA ALA A 64 9.97 -12.33 26.39
C ALA A 64 11.18 -12.32 25.45
N TYR A 65 12.36 -12.75 25.92
CA TYR A 65 13.55 -12.85 25.07
C TYR A 65 13.32 -13.72 23.84
N ILE A 66 12.78 -14.93 24.02
CA ILE A 66 12.51 -15.87 22.92
C ILE A 66 11.48 -15.29 21.96
N THR A 67 10.39 -14.72 22.49
CA THR A 67 9.28 -14.18 21.69
C THR A 67 9.74 -12.97 20.86
N VAL A 68 10.40 -11.99 21.49
CA VAL A 68 10.92 -10.79 20.81
C VAL A 68 11.92 -11.17 19.73
N LYS A 69 12.88 -12.05 20.06
CA LYS A 69 13.89 -12.51 19.08
C LYS A 69 13.21 -13.19 17.88
N GLY A 70 12.28 -14.10 18.12
CA GLY A 70 11.62 -14.86 17.06
C GLY A 70 10.81 -13.97 16.11
N GLU A 71 10.02 -13.04 16.64
CA GLU A 71 9.20 -12.12 15.83
C GLU A 71 10.08 -11.16 15.01
N MET A 72 11.15 -10.62 15.59
CA MET A 72 12.09 -9.77 14.84
C MET A 72 12.85 -10.54 13.76
N GLN A 73 13.20 -11.81 14.00
CA GLN A 73 13.81 -12.68 12.98
C GLN A 73 12.83 -13.01 11.84
N GLU A 74 11.57 -13.26 12.15
CA GLU A 74 10.55 -13.50 11.13
C GLU A 74 10.30 -12.25 10.29
N GLN A 75 10.32 -11.06 10.89
CA GLN A 75 10.25 -9.81 10.13
C GLN A 75 11.46 -9.63 9.22
N LEU A 76 12.69 -9.89 9.69
CA LEU A 76 13.89 -9.86 8.84
C LEU A 76 13.77 -10.79 7.63
N ARG A 77 13.20 -11.98 7.82
CA ARG A 77 12.97 -12.94 6.73
C ARG A 77 11.98 -12.39 5.70
N LYS A 78 10.92 -11.72 6.15
CA LYS A 78 9.93 -11.07 5.26
C LYS A 78 10.55 -9.92 4.49
N ASP A 79 11.32 -9.06 5.16
CA ASP A 79 12.01 -7.93 4.54
C ASP A 79 13.02 -8.41 3.50
N SER A 80 13.80 -9.46 3.79
CA SER A 80 14.72 -10.05 2.82
C SER A 80 14.03 -10.56 1.55
N VAL A 81 12.86 -11.20 1.70
CA VAL A 81 12.06 -11.66 0.56
C VAL A 81 11.45 -10.49 -0.21
N HIS A 82 11.08 -9.41 0.49
CA HIS A 82 10.59 -8.20 -0.14
C HIS A 82 11.71 -7.50 -0.93
N GLU A 83 12.88 -7.30 -0.34
CA GLU A 83 14.03 -6.70 -1.02
C GLU A 83 14.45 -7.52 -2.25
N GLU A 84 14.44 -8.85 -2.21
CA GLU A 84 14.76 -9.68 -3.38
C GLU A 84 13.74 -9.54 -4.53
N ARG A 85 12.48 -9.28 -4.21
CA ARG A 85 11.39 -9.12 -5.21
C ARG A 85 11.27 -7.71 -5.75
N TYR A 86 11.67 -6.73 -4.95
CA TYR A 86 11.49 -5.30 -5.22
C TYR A 86 12.82 -4.54 -5.24
N THR A 87 13.94 -5.23 -5.44
CA THR A 87 15.15 -4.59 -5.95
C THR A 87 14.72 -3.80 -7.17
N PRO A 88 15.03 -2.49 -7.24
CA PRO A 88 15.00 -1.81 -8.52
C PRO A 88 15.89 -2.67 -9.42
N SER A 89 15.30 -3.38 -10.37
CA SER A 89 16.04 -3.85 -11.54
C SER A 89 16.85 -2.64 -11.96
N ASP A 90 18.17 -2.77 -12.07
CA ASP A 90 19.02 -1.71 -12.61
C ASP A 90 18.27 -1.15 -13.81
N PHE A 91 17.85 0.11 -13.70
CA PHE A 91 16.91 0.74 -14.65
C PHE A 91 17.49 0.74 -16.07
N GLU A 92 18.79 0.44 -16.18
CA GLU A 92 19.57 0.32 -17.40
C GLU A 92 19.31 -0.96 -18.21
N HIS A 93 18.64 -2.00 -17.68
CA HIS A 93 18.51 -3.30 -18.38
C HIS A 93 17.09 -3.86 -18.52
N THR A 94 16.06 -3.17 -18.02
CA THR A 94 14.69 -3.46 -18.48
C THR A 94 14.55 -2.89 -19.89
N PRO A 95 14.38 -3.71 -20.94
CA PRO A 95 13.99 -3.17 -22.23
C PRO A 95 12.68 -2.43 -22.01
N GLU A 96 12.70 -1.13 -22.26
CA GLU A 96 11.49 -0.34 -22.35
C GLU A 96 10.57 -1.10 -23.31
N PRO A 97 9.33 -1.47 -22.90
CA PRO A 97 8.43 -2.15 -23.81
C PRO A 97 8.36 -1.30 -25.08
N PRO A 98 8.50 -1.91 -26.28
CA PRO A 98 8.50 -1.14 -27.51
C PRO A 98 7.26 -0.26 -27.51
N ALA A 99 7.43 1.02 -27.83
CA ALA A 99 6.31 1.93 -27.98
C ALA A 99 5.23 1.21 -28.80
N PRO A 100 3.96 1.17 -28.32
CA PRO A 100 2.92 0.42 -29.01
C PRO A 100 2.92 0.86 -30.47
N ASP A 101 3.10 -0.10 -31.37
CA ASP A 101 3.12 0.22 -32.78
C ASP A 101 1.77 0.85 -33.16
N THR A 102 1.79 1.68 -34.20
CA THR A 102 0.59 2.40 -34.64
C THR A 102 -0.56 1.44 -34.95
N ALA A 103 -0.27 0.19 -35.33
CA ALA A 103 -1.25 -0.86 -35.56
C ALA A 103 -1.96 -1.32 -34.28
N SER A 104 -1.22 -1.53 -33.18
CA SER A 104 -1.76 -1.92 -31.87
C SER A 104 -2.66 -0.84 -31.29
N LEU A 105 -2.24 0.43 -31.38
CA LEU A 105 -3.08 1.56 -30.97
C LEU A 105 -4.34 1.68 -31.84
N PHE A 106 -4.23 1.40 -33.14
CA PHE A 106 -5.39 1.36 -34.04
C PHE A 106 -6.37 0.26 -33.65
N LEU A 107 -5.88 -0.93 -33.28
CA LEU A 107 -6.71 -2.06 -32.86
C LEU A 107 -7.45 -1.76 -31.55
N GLU A 108 -6.78 -1.13 -30.59
CA GLU A 108 -7.41 -0.65 -29.35
C GLU A 108 -8.47 0.41 -29.64
N LEU A 109 -8.17 1.39 -30.49
CA LEU A 109 -9.15 2.41 -30.91
C LEU A 109 -10.35 1.79 -31.64
N ASP A 110 -10.14 0.81 -32.50
CA ASP A 110 -11.21 0.13 -33.25
C ASP A 110 -12.08 -0.71 -32.32
N SER A 111 -11.50 -1.29 -31.25
CA SER A 111 -12.26 -1.99 -30.21
C SER A 111 -13.18 -1.04 -29.40
N LEU A 112 -12.80 0.23 -29.27
CA LEU A 112 -13.58 1.27 -28.57
C LEU A 112 -14.61 1.95 -29.48
N ARG A 113 -14.45 1.85 -30.80
CA ARG A 113 -15.27 2.52 -31.80
C ARG A 113 -16.78 2.21 -31.71
N PRO A 114 -17.21 0.95 -31.50
CA PRO A 114 -18.64 0.63 -31.34
C PRO A 114 -19.30 1.31 -30.13
N TYR A 115 -18.51 1.64 -29.10
CA TYR A 115 -18.99 2.35 -27.92
C TYR A 115 -19.10 3.85 -28.21
N LEU A 116 -18.13 4.42 -28.93
CA LEU A 116 -18.12 5.82 -29.32
C LEU A 116 -19.24 6.16 -30.32
N ASP A 117 -19.55 5.28 -31.27
CA ASP A 117 -20.59 5.49 -32.28
C ASP A 117 -22.01 5.61 -31.66
N ARG A 118 -22.21 5.12 -30.44
CA ARG A 118 -23.47 5.25 -29.69
C ARG A 118 -23.63 6.63 -29.04
N LEU A 119 -22.54 7.37 -28.91
CA LEU A 119 -22.51 8.70 -28.31
C LEU A 119 -22.73 9.76 -29.39
N THR A 120 -23.41 10.85 -29.01
CA THR A 120 -23.48 12.05 -29.85
C THR A 120 -22.11 12.73 -29.89
N LEU A 121 -21.86 13.56 -30.90
CA LEU A 121 -20.58 14.29 -31.03
C LEU A 121 -20.18 15.04 -29.75
N ARG A 122 -21.16 15.64 -29.05
CA ARG A 122 -20.90 16.36 -27.79
C ARG A 122 -20.58 15.46 -26.60
N GLU A 123 -21.14 14.27 -26.58
CA GLU A 123 -20.81 13.25 -25.58
C GLU A 123 -19.42 12.66 -25.86
N GLN A 124 -19.08 12.41 -27.13
CA GLN A 124 -17.75 11.96 -27.55
C GLN A 124 -16.69 13.03 -27.23
N ASP A 125 -16.96 14.30 -27.56
CA ASP A 125 -16.12 15.45 -27.20
C ASP A 125 -15.82 15.42 -25.70
N TRP A 126 -16.84 15.27 -24.85
CA TRP A 126 -16.63 15.17 -23.40
C TRP A 126 -15.74 13.97 -23.00
N VAL A 127 -15.96 12.78 -23.57
CA VAL A 127 -15.17 11.58 -23.26
C VAL A 127 -13.70 11.76 -23.63
N LEU A 128 -13.41 12.26 -24.83
CA LEU A 128 -12.03 12.48 -25.29
C LEU A 128 -11.31 13.51 -24.42
N GLU A 129 -11.99 14.61 -24.12
CA GLU A 129 -11.46 15.73 -23.35
C GLU A 129 -11.17 15.35 -21.89
N TYR A 130 -12.01 14.50 -21.32
CA TYR A 130 -11.83 13.99 -19.97
C TYR A 130 -10.76 12.88 -19.92
N SER A 131 -10.84 11.88 -20.80
CA SER A 131 -9.99 10.68 -20.72
C SER A 131 -8.60 10.88 -21.29
N ILE A 132 -8.45 11.58 -22.43
CA ILE A 132 -7.14 11.77 -23.08
C ILE A 132 -6.42 12.97 -22.48
N HIS A 133 -7.17 14.03 -22.19
CA HIS A 133 -6.58 15.31 -21.82
C HIS A 133 -6.75 15.69 -20.34
N GLY A 134 -7.42 14.86 -19.54
CA GLY A 134 -7.58 15.07 -18.10
C GLY A 134 -8.38 16.31 -17.71
N ARG A 135 -9.14 16.92 -18.64
CA ARG A 135 -9.79 18.21 -18.39
C ARG A 135 -11.03 18.07 -17.53
N GLY A 136 -11.19 19.00 -16.59
CA GLY A 136 -12.36 19.09 -15.73
C GLY A 136 -13.57 19.76 -16.41
N ILE A 137 -14.75 19.63 -15.79
CA ILE A 137 -16.02 20.17 -16.32
C ILE A 137 -15.94 21.68 -16.64
N LYS A 138 -15.26 22.47 -15.80
CA LYS A 138 -15.09 23.91 -15.99
C LYS A 138 -14.21 24.24 -17.20
N GLU A 139 -13.16 23.46 -17.42
CA GLU A 139 -12.21 23.66 -18.52
C GLU A 139 -12.83 23.24 -19.86
N ILE A 140 -13.57 22.12 -19.86
CA ILE A 140 -14.34 21.68 -21.04
C ILE A 140 -15.41 22.73 -21.37
N ALA A 141 -16.10 23.27 -20.37
CA ALA A 141 -17.10 24.32 -20.57
C ALA A 141 -16.49 25.57 -21.22
N ALA A 142 -15.31 26.00 -20.74
CA ALA A 142 -14.57 27.11 -21.32
C ALA A 142 -14.12 26.82 -22.77
N ARG A 143 -13.61 25.61 -23.04
CA ARG A 143 -13.10 25.21 -24.36
C ARG A 143 -14.19 25.17 -25.43
N PHE A 144 -15.37 24.64 -25.10
CA PHE A 144 -16.48 24.54 -26.05
C PHE A 144 -17.42 25.76 -26.00
N CYS A 145 -17.10 26.78 -25.20
CA CYS A 145 -17.93 27.97 -25.00
C CYS A 145 -19.37 27.64 -24.57
N VAL A 146 -19.53 26.66 -23.68
CA VAL A 146 -20.83 26.21 -23.15
C VAL A 146 -20.91 26.38 -21.64
N SER A 147 -22.12 26.28 -21.08
CA SER A 147 -22.27 26.31 -19.63
C SER A 147 -21.70 25.04 -18.97
N PRO A 148 -21.18 25.11 -17.72
CA PRO A 148 -20.78 23.92 -16.96
C PRO A 148 -21.93 22.92 -16.74
N HIS A 149 -23.18 23.39 -16.76
CA HIS A 149 -24.36 22.52 -16.68
C HIS A 149 -24.48 21.65 -17.93
N THR A 150 -24.29 22.24 -19.12
CA THR A 150 -24.33 21.54 -20.41
C THR A 150 -23.28 20.41 -20.46
N VAL A 151 -22.06 20.64 -19.96
CA VAL A 151 -21.02 19.61 -19.87
C VAL A 151 -21.37 18.51 -18.88
N LYS A 152 -22.03 18.84 -17.75
CA LYS A 152 -22.55 17.84 -16.80
C LYS A 152 -23.61 16.95 -17.46
N ASP A 153 -24.45 17.51 -18.32
CA ASP A 153 -25.47 16.74 -19.04
C ASP A 153 -24.84 15.82 -20.10
N TRP A 154 -23.82 16.29 -20.83
CA TRP A 154 -23.02 15.45 -21.74
C TRP A 154 -22.40 14.26 -20.99
N ARG A 155 -21.74 14.52 -19.85
CA ARG A 155 -21.20 13.48 -18.97
C ARG A 155 -22.25 12.46 -18.54
N ARG A 156 -23.39 12.94 -18.04
CA ARG A 156 -24.46 12.07 -17.52
C ARG A 156 -25.01 11.16 -18.63
N SER A 157 -25.24 11.73 -19.80
CA SER A 157 -25.78 11.01 -20.95
C SER A 157 -24.76 10.02 -21.53
N ALA A 158 -23.51 10.44 -21.70
CA ALA A 158 -22.40 9.59 -22.15
C ALA A 158 -22.21 8.36 -21.24
N LEU A 159 -22.10 8.56 -19.92
CA LEU A 159 -21.93 7.46 -18.97
C LEU A 159 -23.12 6.48 -18.95
N LYS A 160 -24.34 6.99 -19.14
CA LYS A 160 -25.54 6.13 -19.25
C LYS A 160 -25.49 5.22 -20.49
N LYS A 161 -24.92 5.71 -21.60
CA LYS A 161 -24.79 4.98 -22.87
C LYS A 161 -23.61 4.01 -22.87
N LEU A 162 -22.48 4.38 -22.27
CA LEU A 162 -21.29 3.53 -22.17
C LEU A 162 -21.46 2.34 -21.23
N ARG A 163 -22.38 2.41 -20.26
CA ARG A 163 -22.67 1.31 -19.31
C ARG A 163 -23.58 0.21 -19.88
N LYS A 164 -24.09 0.36 -21.11
CA LYS A 164 -24.98 -0.61 -21.78
C LYS A 164 -24.28 -1.27 -22.96
#